data_AF-A0A2N6K5E2-F1
#
_entry.id   AF-A0A2N6K5E2-F1
#
_cell.length_a   1.000
_cell.length_b   1.000
_cell.length_c   1.000
_cell.angle_alpha   90.00
_cell.angle_beta   90.00
_cell.angle_gamma   90.00
#
_symmetry.space_group_name_H-M   'P 1'
#
loop_
_entity.id
_entity.type
_entity.pdbx_description
1 polymer ?
#
loop_
_entity_poly.entity_id
_entity_poly.type
_entity_poly.pdbx_seq_one_letter_code
_entity_poly.pdbx_strand_id
1 'polypeptide(L)'
;MQNRFSIVAIALLSWILFGILTLTPGAYFILNYSQIPNAITFGALVGTVIGLIVAMVGVWAVVITNLVAVFRWVLLGSMLGAIVGSVTLLLIGDFPKRSQADLSLLFLGPASLAIGAILGMFSAILLWRFRRAR
;
A
#
# COMPACT_ATOMS: atom_id res chain seq x y z
N MET A 1 17.59 -7.82 -20.49
CA MET A 1 17.42 -6.62 -19.63
C MET A 1 15.95 -6.49 -19.28
N GLN A 2 15.54 -6.83 -18.06
CA GLN A 2 14.16 -6.62 -17.64
C GLN A 2 13.91 -5.12 -17.65
N ASN A 3 12.96 -4.66 -18.48
CA ASN A 3 12.82 -3.25 -18.80
C ASN A 3 12.41 -2.49 -17.52
N ARG A 4 13.23 -1.54 -17.05
CA ARG A 4 13.03 -0.83 -15.78
C ARG A 4 11.67 -0.13 -15.72
N PHE A 5 11.15 0.24 -16.89
CA PHE A 5 9.77 0.73 -17.07
C PHE A 5 8.69 -0.26 -16.65
N SER A 6 8.80 -1.53 -17.05
CA SER A 6 7.82 -2.56 -16.65
C SER A 6 7.79 -2.80 -15.14
N ILE A 7 8.92 -2.61 -14.45
CA ILE A 7 9.00 -2.72 -12.99
C ILE A 7 8.19 -1.60 -12.32
N VAL A 8 8.37 -0.36 -12.77
CA VAL A 8 7.60 0.80 -12.28
C VAL A 8 6.12 0.65 -12.59
N ALA A 9 5.77 0.25 -13.81
CA ALA A 9 4.38 0.02 -14.21
C ALA A 9 3.70 -1.05 -13.34
N ILE A 10 4.39 -2.15 -13.04
CA ILE A 10 3.86 -3.21 -12.16
C ILE A 10 3.62 -2.69 -10.75
N ALA A 11 4.56 -1.94 -10.15
CA ALA A 11 4.35 -1.37 -8.82
C ALA A 11 3.13 -0.44 -8.81
N LEU A 12 3.02 0.46 -9.79
CA LEU A 12 1.91 1.39 -9.89
C LEU A 12 0.57 0.67 -10.06
N LEU A 13 0.46 -0.22 -11.04
CA LEU A 13 -0.79 -0.95 -11.29
C LEU A 13 -1.19 -1.79 -10.08
N SER A 14 -0.23 -2.45 -9.44
CA SER A 14 -0.52 -3.29 -8.28
C SER A 14 -0.97 -2.46 -7.09
N TRP A 15 -0.36 -1.29 -6.86
CA TRP A 15 -0.77 -0.39 -5.78
C TRP A 15 -2.06 0.37 -6.05
N ILE A 16 -2.37 0.70 -7.30
CA ILE A 16 -3.66 1.28 -7.69
C ILE A 16 -4.77 0.26 -7.41
N LEU A 17 -4.62 -0.97 -7.91
CA LEU A 17 -5.58 -2.05 -7.65
C LEU A 17 -5.71 -2.32 -6.16
N PHE A 18 -4.59 -2.36 -5.43
CA PHE A 18 -4.59 -2.57 -3.99
C PHE A 18 -5.27 -1.44 -3.21
N GLY A 19 -5.02 -0.18 -3.58
CA GLY A 19 -5.67 1.00 -2.97
C GLY A 19 -7.18 0.98 -3.19
N ILE A 20 -7.64 0.65 -4.40
CA ILE A 20 -9.06 0.43 -4.69
C ILE A 20 -9.60 -0.69 -3.80
N LEU A 21 -8.94 -1.86 -3.77
CA LEU A 21 -9.41 -3.03 -3.02
C LEU A 21 -9.38 -2.88 -1.50
N THR A 22 -8.56 -1.98 -0.95
CA THR A 22 -8.48 -1.79 0.52
C THR A 22 -9.41 -0.70 1.01
N LEU A 23 -9.52 0.41 0.26
CA LEU A 23 -10.33 1.56 0.67
C LEU A 23 -11.79 1.47 0.21
N THR A 24 -12.11 0.68 -0.83
CA THR A 24 -13.50 0.50 -1.31
C THR A 24 -14.33 -0.45 -0.43
N PRO A 25 -13.82 -1.60 0.04
CA PRO A 25 -14.58 -2.48 0.95
C PRO A 25 -14.75 -1.88 2.35
N GLY A 26 -13.75 -1.17 2.87
CA GLY A 26 -13.88 -0.40 4.13
C GLY A 26 -14.98 0.66 4.04
N ALA A 27 -15.09 1.31 2.87
CA ALA A 27 -16.18 2.19 2.54
C ALA A 27 -17.54 1.46 2.40
N TYR A 28 -17.59 0.21 1.92
CA TYR A 28 -18.87 -0.51 1.75
C TYR A 28 -19.60 -0.84 3.06
N PHE A 29 -18.87 -0.95 4.17
CA PHE A 29 -19.47 -1.15 5.50
C PHE A 29 -19.95 0.16 6.16
N ILE A 30 -19.61 1.32 5.60
CA ILE A 30 -19.75 2.63 6.24
C ILE A 30 -20.50 3.65 5.35
N LEU A 31 -20.38 3.56 4.02
CA LEU A 31 -20.89 4.52 3.04
C LEU A 31 -22.15 4.00 2.32
N ASN A 32 -23.03 4.92 1.93
CA ASN A 32 -24.19 4.61 1.08
C ASN A 32 -23.77 4.29 -0.35
N TYR A 33 -24.61 3.54 -1.09
CA TYR A 33 -24.36 3.13 -2.48
C TYR A 33 -23.98 4.29 -3.42
N SER A 34 -24.46 5.50 -3.17
CA SER A 34 -24.15 6.72 -3.95
C SER A 34 -22.71 7.22 -3.79
N GLN A 35 -21.98 6.80 -2.76
CA GLN A 35 -20.62 7.24 -2.44
C GLN A 35 -19.54 6.27 -2.90
N ILE A 36 -19.91 5.10 -3.42
CA ILE A 36 -19.00 4.07 -3.94
C ILE A 36 -18.05 4.64 -5.02
N PRO A 37 -18.51 5.43 -6.01
CA PRO A 37 -17.60 5.97 -7.05
C PRO A 37 -16.52 6.89 -6.48
N ASN A 38 -16.87 7.71 -5.48
CA ASN A 38 -15.92 8.59 -4.81
C ASN A 38 -14.91 7.80 -3.99
N ALA A 39 -15.33 6.72 -3.32
CA ALA A 39 -14.44 5.83 -2.58
C ALA A 39 -13.44 5.10 -3.50
N ILE A 40 -13.90 4.63 -4.68
CA ILE A 40 -13.01 4.02 -5.69
C ILE A 40 -11.97 5.03 -6.16
N THR A 41 -12.41 6.25 -6.49
CA THR A 41 -11.52 7.31 -6.99
C THR A 41 -10.49 7.71 -5.93
N PHE A 42 -10.94 7.85 -4.68
CA PHE A 42 -10.05 8.12 -3.54
C PHE A 42 -9.06 6.98 -3.29
N GLY A 43 -9.53 5.73 -3.32
CA GLY A 43 -8.69 4.54 -3.18
C GLY A 43 -7.64 4.42 -4.27
N ALA A 44 -8.01 4.71 -5.52
CA ALA A 44 -7.09 4.75 -6.65
C ALA A 44 -6.04 5.86 -6.50
N LEU A 45 -6.44 7.05 -6.04
CA LEU A 45 -5.52 8.17 -5.76
C LEU A 45 -4.48 7.79 -4.69
N VAL A 46 -4.93 7.32 -3.53
CA VAL A 46 -4.06 6.89 -2.44
C VAL A 46 -3.14 5.75 -2.90
N GLY A 47 -3.70 4.76 -3.59
CA GLY A 47 -2.94 3.67 -4.20
C GLY A 47 -1.86 4.16 -5.17
N THR A 48 -2.17 5.14 -6.02
CA THR A 48 -1.20 5.72 -6.97
C THR A 48 -0.04 6.38 -6.23
N VAL A 49 -0.33 7.21 -5.22
CA VAL A 49 0.69 7.92 -4.44
C VAL A 49 1.62 6.94 -3.73
N ILE A 50 1.07 5.95 -3.02
CA ILE A 50 1.89 4.95 -2.33
C ILE A 50 2.65 4.08 -3.34
N GLY A 51 2.01 3.71 -4.46
CA GLY A 51 2.63 2.98 -5.54
C GLY A 51 3.84 3.68 -6.15
N LEU A 52 3.78 5.00 -6.32
CA LEU A 52 4.92 5.80 -6.77
C LEU A 52 6.08 5.75 -5.77
N ILE A 53 5.80 5.89 -4.48
CA ILE A 53 6.82 5.82 -3.43
C ILE A 53 7.50 4.44 -3.44
N VAL A 54 6.70 3.37 -3.46
CA VAL A 54 7.21 1.99 -3.50
C VAL A 54 8.00 1.72 -4.78
N ALA A 55 7.55 2.22 -5.92
CA ALA A 55 8.28 2.11 -7.18
C ALA A 55 9.63 2.84 -7.11
N MET A 56 9.68 4.07 -6.59
CA MET A 56 10.91 4.85 -6.43
C MET A 56 11.91 4.15 -5.52
N VAL A 57 11.46 3.70 -4.34
CA VAL A 57 12.33 2.99 -3.39
C VAL A 57 12.78 1.65 -3.97
N GLY A 58 11.89 0.92 -4.63
CA GLY A 58 12.20 -0.35 -5.28
C GLY A 58 13.23 -0.19 -6.39
N VAL A 59 13.09 0.82 -7.24
CA VAL A 59 14.07 1.13 -8.30
C VAL A 59 15.42 1.53 -7.70
N TRP A 60 15.43 2.39 -6.68
CA TRP A 60 16.64 2.79 -5.97
C TRP A 60 17.37 1.59 -5.36
N ALA A 61 16.64 0.69 -4.70
CA ALA A 61 17.19 -0.54 -4.14
C ALA A 61 17.76 -1.47 -5.22
N VAL A 62 17.10 -1.61 -6.37
CA VAL A 62 17.61 -2.38 -7.51
C VAL A 62 18.89 -1.77 -8.06
N VAL A 63 18.99 -0.44 -8.16
CA VAL A 63 20.20 0.25 -8.64
C VAL A 63 21.38 0.01 -7.70
N ILE A 64 21.17 0.10 -6.39
CA ILE A 64 22.24 -0.11 -5.40
C ILE A 64 22.71 -1.57 -5.37
N THR A 65 21.76 -2.50 -5.42
CA THR A 65 22.04 -3.93 -5.25
C THR A 65 22.36 -4.63 -6.57
N ASN A 66 22.14 -3.98 -7.71
CA ASN A 66 22.18 -4.55 -9.07
C ASN A 66 21.28 -5.78 -9.26
N LEU A 67 20.22 -5.91 -8.47
CA LEU A 67 19.40 -7.13 -8.41
C LEU A 67 17.91 -6.83 -8.46
N VAL A 68 17.29 -7.20 -9.57
CA VAL A 68 15.84 -7.04 -9.79
C VAL A 68 15.02 -7.82 -8.76
N ALA A 69 15.57 -8.89 -8.18
CA ALA A 69 14.89 -9.66 -7.14
C ALA A 69 14.51 -8.81 -5.91
N VAL A 70 15.29 -7.78 -5.57
CA VAL A 70 15.03 -6.88 -4.42
C VAL A 70 13.72 -6.13 -4.59
N PHE A 71 13.39 -5.76 -5.83
CA PHE A 71 12.12 -5.09 -6.12
C PHE A 71 10.91 -5.92 -5.69
N ARG A 72 10.95 -7.24 -5.89
CA ARG A 72 9.85 -8.13 -5.48
C ARG A 72 9.68 -8.12 -3.96
N TRP A 73 10.78 -8.11 -3.22
CA TRP A 73 10.75 -8.00 -1.75
C TRP A 73 10.18 -6.67 -1.29
N VAL A 74 10.60 -5.57 -1.92
CA VAL A 74 10.07 -4.23 -1.65
C VAL A 74 8.56 -4.18 -1.91
N LEU A 75 8.12 -4.65 -3.07
CA LEU A 75 6.71 -4.63 -3.47
C LEU A 75 5.86 -5.50 -2.52
N LEU A 76 6.23 -6.77 -2.32
CA LEU A 76 5.48 -7.69 -1.47
C LEU A 76 5.50 -7.25 0.00
N GLY A 77 6.65 -6.80 0.49
CA GLY A 77 6.80 -6.27 1.84
C GLY A 77 5.90 -5.07 2.08
N SER A 78 5.87 -4.13 1.14
CA SER A 78 5.01 -2.96 1.23
C SER A 78 3.51 -3.33 1.25
N MET A 79 3.07 -4.29 0.44
CA MET A 79 1.68 -4.74 0.44
C MET A 79 1.32 -5.45 1.76
N LEU A 80 2.16 -6.38 2.21
CA LEU A 80 1.92 -7.10 3.47
C LEU A 80 1.88 -6.15 4.66
N GLY A 81 2.82 -5.20 4.74
CA GLY A 81 2.82 -4.19 5.80
C GLY A 81 1.58 -3.30 5.75
N ALA A 82 1.13 -2.92 4.56
CA ALA A 82 -0.09 -2.12 4.38
C ALA A 82 -1.36 -2.89 4.78
N ILE A 83 -1.43 -4.20 4.49
CA ILE A 83 -2.51 -5.08 4.99
C ILE A 83 -2.51 -5.05 6.52
N VAL A 84 -1.35 -5.28 7.16
CA VAL A 84 -1.23 -5.30 8.63
C VAL A 84 -1.63 -3.95 9.22
N GLY A 85 -1.14 -2.84 8.65
CA GLY A 85 -1.49 -1.48 9.09
C GLY A 85 -3.00 -1.22 9.00
N SER A 86 -3.63 -1.61 7.89
CA SER A 86 -5.06 -1.43 7.66
C SER A 86 -5.91 -2.27 8.63
N VAL A 87 -5.55 -3.54 8.82
CA VAL A 87 -6.26 -4.44 9.75
C VAL A 87 -6.14 -3.93 11.18
N THR A 88 -4.94 -3.48 11.57
CA THR A 88 -4.69 -2.92 12.90
C THR A 88 -5.56 -1.69 13.13
N LEU A 89 -5.66 -0.79 12.15
CA LEU A 89 -6.53 0.37 12.23
C LEU A 89 -8.00 -0.04 12.39
N LEU A 90 -8.49 -0.99 11.59
CA LEU A 90 -9.89 -1.44 11.66
C LEU A 90 -10.26 -2.13 12.97
N LEU A 91 -9.32 -2.89 13.55
CA LEU A 91 -9.57 -3.64 14.79
C LEU A 91 -9.41 -2.78 16.06
N ILE A 92 -8.49 -1.81 16.04
CA ILE A 92 -8.11 -1.04 17.23
C ILE A 92 -8.66 0.39 17.20
N GLY A 93 -8.92 0.95 16.02
CA GLY A 93 -9.27 2.36 15.83
C GLY A 93 -10.67 2.78 16.29
N ASP A 94 -11.42 1.88 16.93
CA ASP A 94 -12.75 2.09 17.54
C ASP A 94 -13.68 3.05 16.75
N PHE A 95 -13.77 2.82 15.43
CA PHE A 95 -14.53 3.71 14.54
C PHE A 95 -16.04 3.51 14.71
N PRO A 96 -16.82 4.61 14.78
CA PRO A 96 -18.27 4.53 14.83
C PRO A 96 -18.81 3.90 13.54
N LYS A 97 -19.40 2.71 13.67
CA LYS A 97 -20.01 1.98 12.55
C LYS A 97 -21.23 2.76 12.05
N ARG A 98 -21.31 2.99 10.73
CA ARG A 98 -22.46 3.63 10.04
C ARG A 98 -22.71 5.11 10.39
N SER A 99 -21.68 5.86 10.79
CA SER A 99 -21.77 7.31 10.96
C SER A 99 -21.22 8.05 9.73
N GLN A 100 -22.04 8.90 9.11
CA GLN A 100 -21.65 9.73 7.95
C GLN A 100 -20.62 10.82 8.27
N ALA A 101 -20.37 11.10 9.56
CA ALA A 101 -19.67 12.29 9.99
C ALA A 101 -18.19 12.07 10.36
N ASP A 102 -17.71 10.82 10.40
CA ASP A 102 -16.35 10.58 10.87
C ASP A 102 -15.32 10.65 9.74
N LEU A 103 -14.91 11.89 9.45
CA LEU A 103 -13.81 12.21 8.54
C LEU A 103 -12.47 11.60 9.00
N SER A 104 -12.36 11.12 10.24
CA SER A 104 -11.13 10.51 10.74
C SER A 104 -10.69 9.31 9.90
N LEU A 105 -11.62 8.51 9.35
CA LEU A 105 -11.31 7.36 8.50
C LEU A 105 -10.65 7.78 7.17
N LEU A 106 -11.02 8.94 6.63
CA LEU A 106 -10.43 9.53 5.42
C LEU A 106 -8.98 9.95 5.63
N PHE A 107 -8.59 10.29 6.85
CA PHE A 107 -7.21 10.65 7.19
C PHE A 107 -6.41 9.47 7.73
N LEU A 108 -6.99 8.67 8.63
CA LEU A 108 -6.34 7.56 9.31
C LEU A 108 -6.19 6.33 8.41
N GLY A 109 -7.15 6.08 7.49
CA GLY A 109 -7.05 4.98 6.53
C GLY A 109 -5.80 5.08 5.65
N PRO A 110 -5.63 6.16 4.87
CA PRO A 110 -4.43 6.39 4.08
C PRO A 110 -3.14 6.45 4.92
N ALA A 111 -3.19 7.06 6.11
CA ALA A 111 -2.03 7.12 6.99
C ALA A 111 -1.59 5.72 7.47
N SER A 112 -2.52 4.87 7.90
CA SER A 112 -2.20 3.51 8.34
C SER A 112 -1.70 2.63 7.20
N LEU A 113 -2.27 2.77 6.00
CA LEU A 113 -1.78 2.14 4.78
C LEU A 113 -0.34 2.57 4.47
N ALA A 114 -0.06 3.87 4.49
CA ALA A 114 1.27 4.41 4.20
C ALA A 114 2.31 3.96 5.23
N ILE A 115 2.00 4.07 6.53
CA ILE A 115 2.90 3.65 7.61
C ILE A 115 3.16 2.14 7.51
N GLY A 116 2.10 1.35 7.34
CA GLY A 116 2.22 -0.09 7.14
C GLY A 116 3.09 -0.44 5.94
N ALA A 117 2.87 0.22 4.80
CA ALA A 117 3.65 0.01 3.58
C ALA A 117 5.14 0.29 3.78
N ILE A 118 5.46 1.39 4.45
CA ILE A 118 6.83 1.79 4.74
C ILE A 118 7.50 0.76 5.67
N LEU A 119 6.85 0.39 6.78
CA LEU A 119 7.39 -0.58 7.74
C LEU A 119 7.58 -1.96 7.10
N GLY A 120 6.63 -2.40 6.29
CA GLY A 120 6.69 -3.68 5.58
C GLY A 120 7.81 -3.70 4.54
N MET A 121 8.01 -2.60 3.82
CA MET A 121 9.10 -2.43 2.87
C MET A 121 10.47 -2.49 3.56
N PHE A 122 10.67 -1.76 4.66
CA PHE A 122 11.92 -1.81 5.42
C PHE A 122 12.20 -3.22 5.96
N SER A 123 11.19 -3.86 6.54
CA SER A 123 11.28 -5.23 7.06
C SER A 123 11.66 -6.22 5.97
N ALA A 124 11.06 -6.12 4.78
CA ALA A 124 11.36 -7.00 3.66
C ALA A 124 12.76 -6.79 3.08
N ILE A 125 13.25 -5.55 3.01
CA ILE A 125 14.63 -5.24 2.61
C ILE A 125 15.61 -5.85 3.62
N LEU A 126 15.36 -5.70 4.92
CA LEU A 126 16.19 -6.27 5.98
C LEU A 126 16.23 -7.80 5.88
N LEU A 127 15.07 -8.46 5.77
CA LEU A 127 14.97 -9.91 5.63
C LEU A 127 15.69 -10.43 4.38
N TRP A 128 15.53 -9.74 3.25
CA TRP A 128 16.26 -10.08 2.03
C TRP A 128 17.78 -10.01 2.22
N ARG A 129 18.27 -8.95 2.90
CA ARG A 129 19.70 -8.77 3.19
C ARG A 129 20.22 -9.88 4.09
N PHE A 130 19.51 -10.23 5.16
CA PHE A 130 19.90 -11.31 6.07
C PHE A 130 19.96 -12.68 5.37
N ARG A 131 19.01 -12.97 4.47
CA ARG A 131 18.99 -14.25 3.74
C ARG A 131 20.22 -14.42 2.83
N ARG A 132 20.78 -13.33 2.29
CA ARG A 132 21.97 -13.36 1.43
C ARG A 132 23.29 -13.41 2.19
N ALA A 133 23.29 -13.06 3.46
CA ALA A 133 24.47 -13.12 4.31
C ALA A 133 24.74 -14.54 4.86
N ARG A 134 23.77 -15.45 4.72
CA ARG A 134 23.94 -16.89 4.92
C ARG A 134 24.22 -17.57 3.60
#